data_AF-V9IH21-F1
#
_entry.id   AF-V9IH21-F1
#
_cell.length_a   1.000
_cell.length_b   1.000
_cell.length_c   1.000
_cell.angle_alpha   90.00
_cell.angle_beta   90.00
_cell.angle_gamma   90.00
#
_symmetry.space_group_name_H-M   'P 1'
#
loop_
_entity.id
_entity.type
_entity.pdbx_description
1 polymer ?
#
loop_
_entity_poly.entity_id
_entity_poly.type
_entity_poly.pdbx_seq_one_letter_code
_entity_poly.pdbx_strand_id
1 'polypeptide(L)'
;MAQQQAHAQLAAAQAHAQAAAHAQAAHHAHMQAIAGPPLPQMPKQPEVLSEDKLQEKAQKWQQLQSKRFAEKRKFGFVDAQKEDMPPEHIRKIIRDHGDMSSRKYRHDKRVYLGALKYMPHAVMKLLENMPMPWEQIRDVKVLYHITGAITFVNEIPWVIEPVYIAQWGTMWIMMRREKRDRRHFKRMRFPPFDDEEPPLDYADNVLDVEPLEAIQIELDSEEDESVASWFYEHKPLVGTKHVNGSTYRRWNLTLPQMATLYRLANQLLTDLVDQNFFYLFDPKSFFTAKALNMAIPGGPNLNH
;
A
#
# COMPACT_ATOMS: atom_id res chain seq x y z
N MET A 1 30.52 53.61 -47.48
CA MET A 1 31.54 54.41 -46.78
C MET A 1 31.14 54.86 -45.37
N ALA A 2 29.86 54.81 -44.95
CA ALA A 2 29.46 55.24 -43.59
C ALA A 2 29.69 54.20 -42.47
N GLN A 3 29.65 52.90 -42.76
CA GLN A 3 29.87 51.85 -41.74
C GLN A 3 31.35 51.71 -41.29
N GLN A 4 32.31 52.05 -42.15
CA GLN A 4 33.74 52.02 -41.78
C GLN A 4 34.13 53.16 -40.83
N GLN A 5 33.49 54.34 -40.95
CA GLN A 5 33.77 55.47 -40.05
C GLN A 5 33.20 55.24 -38.64
N ALA A 6 32.03 54.59 -38.53
CA ALA A 6 31.44 54.26 -37.24
C ALA A 6 32.28 53.23 -36.45
N HIS A 7 32.84 52.21 -37.12
CA HIS A 7 33.75 51.26 -36.48
C HIS A 7 35.09 51.88 -36.08
N ALA A 8 35.63 52.82 -36.86
CA ALA A 8 36.85 53.53 -36.50
C ALA A 8 36.66 54.41 -35.25
N GLN A 9 35.51 55.07 -35.10
CA GLN A 9 35.19 55.86 -33.90
C GLN A 9 34.96 55.00 -32.65
N LEU A 10 34.33 53.84 -32.81
CA LEU A 10 34.14 52.88 -31.71
C LEU A 10 35.47 52.27 -31.24
N ALA A 11 36.38 51.97 -32.18
CA ALA A 11 37.72 51.49 -31.86
C ALA A 11 38.57 52.57 -31.17
N ALA A 12 38.47 53.83 -31.61
CA ALA A 12 39.15 54.96 -30.95
C ALA A 12 38.64 55.22 -29.53
N ALA A 13 37.33 55.10 -29.30
CA ALA A 13 36.72 55.23 -27.98
C ALA A 13 37.15 54.09 -27.04
N GLN A 14 37.22 52.85 -27.54
CA GLN A 14 37.73 51.70 -26.77
C GLN A 14 39.23 51.83 -26.45
N ALA A 15 40.04 52.34 -27.38
CA ALA A 15 41.46 52.60 -27.15
C ALA A 15 41.68 53.66 -26.07
N HIS A 16 40.88 54.74 -26.07
CA HIS A 16 40.94 55.75 -25.01
C HIS A 16 40.50 55.22 -23.65
N ALA A 17 39.47 54.38 -23.59
CA ALA A 17 39.02 53.74 -22.35
C ALA A 17 40.07 52.78 -21.78
N GLN A 18 40.74 52.00 -22.64
CA GLN A 18 41.84 51.12 -22.22
C GLN A 18 43.06 51.91 -21.75
N ALA A 19 43.42 53.00 -22.42
CA ALA A 19 44.51 53.88 -21.98
C ALA A 19 44.24 54.51 -20.61
N ALA A 20 43.00 54.93 -20.34
CA ALA A 20 42.60 55.46 -19.04
C ALA A 20 42.64 54.39 -17.93
N ALA A 21 42.22 53.16 -18.23
CA ALA A 21 42.31 52.03 -17.30
C ALA A 21 43.76 51.66 -16.98
N HIS A 22 44.66 51.68 -17.98
CA HIS A 22 46.09 51.47 -17.77
C HIS A 22 46.74 52.58 -16.94
N ALA A 23 46.33 53.84 -17.12
CA ALA A 23 46.81 54.95 -16.31
C ALA A 23 46.38 54.83 -14.83
N GLN A 24 45.14 54.41 -14.57
CA GLN A 24 44.65 54.14 -13.21
C GLN A 24 45.36 52.94 -12.57
N ALA A 25 45.59 51.86 -13.34
CA ALA A 25 46.36 50.71 -12.87
C ALA A 25 47.82 51.06 -12.56
N ALA A 26 48.46 51.93 -13.36
CA ALA A 26 49.80 52.43 -13.09
C ALA A 26 49.87 53.29 -11.82
N HIS A 27 48.85 54.11 -11.56
CA HIS A 27 48.75 54.89 -10.33
C HIS A 27 48.58 54.02 -9.07
N HIS A 28 47.78 52.96 -9.17
CA HIS A 28 47.62 51.96 -8.11
C HIS A 28 48.90 51.15 -7.87
N ALA A 29 49.61 50.78 -8.94
CA ALA A 29 50.89 50.08 -8.84
C ALA A 29 51.98 50.95 -8.22
N HIS A 30 51.99 52.26 -8.51
CA HIS A 30 52.94 53.20 -7.89
C HIS A 30 52.67 53.42 -6.39
N MET A 31 51.39 53.43 -5.97
CA MET A 31 51.02 53.45 -4.54
C MET A 31 51.39 52.16 -3.79
N GLN A 32 51.35 51.00 -4.46
CA GLN A 32 51.79 49.73 -3.87
C GLN A 32 53.31 49.58 -3.80
N ALA A 33 54.07 50.25 -4.67
CA ALA A 33 55.54 50.22 -4.64
C ALA A 33 56.17 51.04 -3.49
N ILE A 34 55.40 51.92 -2.84
CA ILE A 34 55.84 52.71 -1.66
C ILE A 34 55.65 51.91 -0.34
N ALA A 35 54.86 50.84 -0.36
CA ALA A 35 54.68 49.95 0.79
C ALA A 35 55.74 48.83 0.77
N GLY A 36 56.77 48.96 1.61
CA GLY A 36 57.80 47.93 1.79
C GLY A 36 57.23 46.55 2.18
N PRO A 37 58.01 45.47 1.99
CA PRO A 37 57.56 44.10 2.20
C PRO A 37 57.11 43.90 3.66
N PRO A 38 56.00 43.18 3.91
CA PRO A 38 55.51 42.95 5.26
C PRO A 38 56.52 42.11 6.03
N LEU A 39 56.93 42.60 7.19
CA LEU A 39 57.82 41.87 8.11
C LEU A 39 57.21 40.50 8.48
N PRO A 40 58.03 39.46 8.75
CA PRO A 40 57.52 38.16 9.17
C PRO A 40 56.78 38.32 10.50
N GLN A 41 55.46 38.12 10.48
CA GLN A 41 54.65 38.15 11.69
C GLN A 41 55.07 36.96 12.57
N MET A 42 55.60 37.26 13.76
CA MET A 42 55.79 36.26 14.81
C MET A 42 54.45 35.53 15.07
N PRO A 43 54.47 34.23 15.41
CA PRO A 43 53.24 33.50 15.71
C PRO A 43 52.52 34.23 16.85
N LYS A 44 51.33 34.77 16.55
CA LYS A 44 50.48 35.44 17.54
C LYS A 44 50.29 34.48 18.72
N GLN A 45 50.72 34.91 19.91
CA GLN A 45 50.40 34.22 21.15
C GLN A 45 48.88 34.05 21.27
N PRO A 46 48.39 32.94 21.83
CA PRO A 46 46.94 32.68 21.90
C PRO A 46 46.28 33.82 22.67
N GLU A 47 45.46 34.62 21.98
CA GLU A 47 44.63 35.64 22.63
C GLU A 47 43.79 34.94 23.70
N VAL A 48 43.92 35.41 24.94
CA VAL A 48 43.09 34.92 26.05
C VAL A 48 41.65 35.34 25.75
N LEU A 49 40.89 34.41 25.18
CA LEU A 49 39.49 34.59 24.85
C LEU A 49 38.72 34.99 26.12
N SER A 50 37.90 36.05 26.02
CA SER A 50 37.01 36.43 27.12
C SER A 50 36.05 35.29 27.46
N GLU A 51 35.69 35.18 28.73
CA GLU A 51 34.88 34.08 29.26
C GLU A 51 33.51 33.97 28.53
N ASP A 52 32.93 35.11 28.17
CA ASP A 52 31.70 35.19 27.37
C ASP A 52 31.85 34.57 25.96
N LYS A 53 32.98 34.81 25.29
CA LYS A 53 33.25 34.21 23.96
C LYS A 53 33.49 32.70 24.06
N LEU A 54 34.03 32.23 25.19
CA LEU A 54 34.18 30.81 25.47
C LEU A 54 32.83 30.14 25.71
N GLN A 55 31.94 30.76 26.48
CA GLN A 55 30.59 30.28 26.72
C GLN A 55 29.76 30.21 25.44
N GLU A 56 29.82 31.23 24.59
CA GLU A 56 29.13 31.23 23.29
C GLU A 56 29.65 30.10 22.38
N LYS A 57 30.97 29.87 22.36
CA LYS A 57 31.58 28.78 21.61
C LYS A 57 31.18 27.41 22.16
N ALA A 58 31.10 27.26 23.48
CA ALA A 58 30.65 26.04 24.14
C ALA A 58 29.18 25.74 23.84
N GLN A 59 28.29 26.76 23.88
CA GLN A 59 26.89 26.60 23.49
C GLN A 59 26.74 26.22 22.02
N LYS A 60 27.46 26.89 21.11
CA LYS A 60 27.45 26.54 19.68
C LYS A 60 27.96 25.11 19.44
N TRP A 61 29.01 24.70 20.17
CA TRP A 61 29.53 23.34 20.12
C TRP A 61 28.50 22.33 20.62
N GLN A 62 27.83 22.61 21.74
CA GLN A 62 26.79 21.74 22.29
C GLN A 62 25.58 21.62 21.37
N GLN A 63 25.14 22.71 20.74
CA GLN A 63 24.08 22.71 19.73
C GLN A 63 24.48 21.93 18.47
N LEU A 64 25.73 22.07 18.03
CA LEU A 64 26.25 21.32 16.88
C LEU A 64 26.30 19.83 17.22
N GLN A 65 26.75 19.48 18.42
CA GLN A 65 26.98 18.09 18.80
C GLN A 65 25.68 17.35 19.09
N SER A 66 24.72 18.01 19.74
CA SER A 66 23.35 17.50 19.92
C SER A 66 22.64 17.28 18.57
N LYS A 67 22.80 18.18 17.59
CA LYS A 67 22.25 18.01 16.24
C LYS A 67 22.97 16.95 15.43
N ARG A 68 24.29 16.85 15.55
CA ARG A 68 25.14 15.91 14.78
C ARG A 68 24.92 14.47 15.23
N PHE A 69 24.82 14.24 16.54
CA PHE A 69 24.62 12.92 17.14
C PHE A 69 23.19 12.68 17.62
N ALA A 70 22.22 13.40 17.07
CA ALA A 70 20.80 13.12 17.28
C ALA A 70 20.48 11.68 16.84
N GLU A 71 19.56 11.01 17.52
CA GLU A 71 19.24 9.60 17.26
C GLU A 71 18.84 9.33 15.81
N LYS A 72 18.13 10.27 15.19
CA LYS A 72 17.76 10.24 13.77
C LYS A 72 18.93 10.25 12.77
N ARG A 73 20.15 10.53 13.23
CA ARG A 73 21.38 10.51 12.42
C ARG A 73 22.29 9.33 12.75
N LYS A 74 21.88 8.43 13.65
CA LYS A 74 22.61 7.20 13.90
C LYS A 74 22.62 6.35 12.64
N PHE A 75 23.74 5.67 12.39
CA PHE A 75 23.84 4.70 11.30
C PHE A 75 22.84 3.56 11.56
N GLY A 76 22.02 3.22 10.57
CA GLY A 76 20.92 2.27 10.72
C GLY A 76 19.63 2.87 11.28
N PHE A 77 19.52 4.20 11.40
CA PHE A 77 18.24 4.83 11.69
C PHE A 77 17.26 4.60 10.52
N VAL A 78 16.13 3.97 10.83
CA VAL A 78 15.00 3.82 9.91
C VAL A 78 14.05 4.96 10.17
N ASP A 79 13.75 5.72 9.12
CA ASP A 79 12.80 6.83 9.21
C ASP A 79 11.39 6.33 9.53
N ALA A 80 10.51 7.24 9.95
CA ALA A 80 9.14 6.89 10.30
C ALA A 80 8.44 6.15 9.16
N GLN A 81 7.66 5.14 9.52
CA GLN A 81 6.84 4.41 8.56
C GLN A 81 5.83 5.38 7.93
N LYS A 82 5.60 5.23 6.61
CA LYS A 82 4.56 6.00 5.94
C LYS A 82 3.20 5.68 6.55
N GLU A 83 2.53 6.71 7.05
CA GLU A 83 1.18 6.60 7.58
C GLU A 83 0.13 6.59 6.47
N ASP A 84 -1.06 6.12 6.82
CA ASP A 84 -2.19 6.06 5.91
C ASP A 84 -2.66 7.47 5.56
N MET A 85 -2.87 7.71 4.25
CA MET A 85 -3.37 8.99 3.75
C MET A 85 -4.91 9.02 3.80
N PRO A 86 -5.54 10.20 3.88
CA PRO A 86 -7.00 10.30 3.82
C PRO A 86 -7.58 9.69 2.53
N PRO A 87 -8.70 8.95 2.60
CA PRO A 87 -9.28 8.25 1.45
C PRO A 87 -9.77 9.21 0.35
N GLU A 88 -10.07 10.45 0.67
CA GLU A 88 -10.48 11.49 -0.28
C GLU A 88 -9.33 11.86 -1.23
N HIS A 89 -8.08 11.72 -0.78
CA HIS A 89 -6.92 12.07 -1.58
C HIS A 89 -6.84 11.24 -2.86
N ILE A 90 -6.93 9.91 -2.75
CA ILE A 90 -6.90 9.03 -3.93
C ILE A 90 -8.15 9.23 -4.80
N ARG A 91 -9.34 9.38 -4.19
CA ARG A 91 -10.59 9.63 -4.93
C ARG A 91 -10.49 10.89 -5.79
N LYS A 92 -9.95 11.97 -5.22
CA LYS A 92 -9.73 13.22 -5.94
C LYS A 92 -8.70 13.08 -7.07
N ILE A 93 -7.58 12.38 -6.83
CA ILE A 93 -6.56 12.15 -7.87
C ILE A 93 -7.18 11.43 -9.07
N ILE A 94 -7.93 10.36 -8.84
CA ILE A 94 -8.57 9.57 -9.90
C ILE A 94 -9.60 10.41 -10.66
N ARG A 95 -10.45 11.16 -9.95
CA ARG A 95 -11.44 12.07 -10.56
C ARG A 95 -10.79 13.16 -11.40
N ASP A 96 -9.70 13.77 -10.91
CA ASP A 96 -8.98 14.84 -11.61
C ASP A 96 -8.26 14.34 -12.88
N HIS A 97 -7.75 13.10 -12.89
CA HIS A 97 -7.10 12.50 -14.05
C HIS A 97 -8.10 12.01 -15.11
N GLY A 98 -9.24 11.47 -14.66
CA GLY A 98 -10.34 11.02 -15.52
C GLY A 98 -9.88 10.07 -16.62
N ASP A 99 -10.24 10.39 -17.86
CA ASP A 99 -9.89 9.64 -19.07
C ASP A 99 -8.54 10.04 -19.70
N MET A 100 -7.75 10.89 -19.03
CA MET A 100 -6.47 11.43 -19.54
C MET A 100 -6.59 12.21 -20.86
N SER A 101 -7.77 12.71 -21.22
CA SER A 101 -7.97 13.57 -22.41
C SER A 101 -7.30 14.94 -22.24
N SER A 102 -7.28 15.47 -21.01
CA SER A 102 -6.72 16.79 -20.69
C SER A 102 -5.22 16.89 -20.96
N ARG A 103 -4.81 18.01 -21.57
CA ARG A 103 -3.39 18.32 -21.84
C ARG A 103 -2.58 18.53 -20.56
N LYS A 104 -3.22 18.85 -19.43
CA LYS A 104 -2.58 19.09 -18.13
C LYS A 104 -1.77 17.88 -17.67
N TYR A 105 -2.31 16.67 -17.85
CA TYR A 105 -1.73 15.41 -17.37
C TYR A 105 -0.92 14.66 -18.46
N ARG A 106 -0.40 15.39 -19.46
CA ARG A 106 0.37 14.79 -20.56
C ARG A 106 1.60 14.00 -20.07
N HIS A 107 2.28 14.49 -19.04
CA HIS A 107 3.50 13.87 -18.51
C HIS A 107 3.20 12.51 -17.84
N ASP A 108 2.01 12.35 -17.27
CA ASP A 108 1.60 11.15 -16.53
C ASP A 108 1.14 10.02 -17.44
N LYS A 109 0.76 10.29 -18.70
CA LYS A 109 0.32 9.26 -19.67
C LYS A 109 1.32 8.12 -19.83
N ARG A 110 2.62 8.44 -19.82
CA ARG A 110 3.69 7.42 -19.91
C ARG A 110 3.66 6.47 -18.71
N VAL A 111 3.35 6.99 -17.52
CA VAL A 111 3.30 6.22 -16.28
C VAL A 111 2.11 5.26 -16.29
N TYR A 112 0.94 5.71 -16.75
CA TYR A 112 -0.26 4.86 -16.90
C TYR A 112 0.00 3.67 -17.84
N LEU A 113 0.67 3.90 -18.98
CA LEU A 113 1.08 2.82 -19.88
C LEU A 113 2.08 1.86 -19.23
N GLY A 114 3.03 2.38 -18.45
CA GLY A 114 3.97 1.54 -17.70
C GLY A 114 3.30 0.70 -16.62
N ALA A 115 2.24 1.21 -15.99
CA ALA A 115 1.50 0.53 -14.94
C ALA A 115 0.73 -0.70 -15.44
N LEU A 116 0.36 -0.75 -16.73
CA LEU A 116 -0.33 -1.88 -17.35
C LEU A 116 0.38 -3.22 -17.11
N LYS A 117 1.73 -3.21 -17.04
CA LYS A 117 2.54 -4.40 -16.72
C LYS A 117 2.12 -5.07 -15.41
N TYR A 118 1.66 -4.29 -14.43
CA TYR A 118 1.31 -4.76 -13.09
C TYR A 118 -0.20 -4.95 -12.90
N MET A 119 -1.02 -4.69 -13.93
CA MET A 119 -2.46 -4.87 -13.88
C MET A 119 -2.89 -6.28 -13.45
N PRO A 120 -2.27 -7.38 -13.94
CA PRO A 120 -2.65 -8.72 -13.48
C PRO A 120 -2.47 -8.92 -11.98
N HIS A 121 -1.44 -8.31 -11.38
CA HIS A 121 -1.20 -8.39 -9.94
C HIS A 121 -2.25 -7.60 -9.15
N ALA A 122 -2.62 -6.40 -9.62
CA ALA A 122 -3.68 -5.61 -9.01
C ALA A 122 -5.02 -6.35 -9.05
N VAL A 123 -5.38 -6.93 -10.19
CA VAL A 123 -6.62 -7.72 -10.36
C VAL A 123 -6.62 -8.94 -9.44
N MET A 124 -5.52 -9.67 -9.36
CA MET A 124 -5.40 -10.82 -8.45
C MET A 124 -5.64 -10.41 -6.99
N LYS A 125 -4.98 -9.35 -6.51
CA LYS A 125 -5.15 -8.86 -5.13
C LYS A 125 -6.56 -8.33 -4.85
N LEU A 126 -7.20 -7.74 -5.85
CA LEU A 126 -8.59 -7.28 -5.75
C LEU A 126 -9.56 -8.46 -5.61
N LEU A 127 -9.44 -9.48 -6.46
CA LEU A 127 -10.31 -10.66 -6.44
C LEU A 127 -10.07 -11.54 -5.20
N GLU A 128 -8.83 -11.62 -4.72
CA GLU A 128 -8.49 -12.34 -3.50
C GLU A 128 -9.22 -11.77 -2.27
N ASN A 129 -9.47 -10.45 -2.24
CA ASN A 129 -10.09 -9.77 -1.12
C ASN A 129 -11.60 -9.50 -1.32
N MET A 130 -12.29 -10.25 -2.19
CA MET A 130 -13.74 -10.12 -2.38
C MET A 130 -14.51 -10.27 -1.04
N PRO A 131 -15.46 -9.37 -0.74
CA PRO A 131 -16.27 -9.45 0.47
C PRO A 131 -17.07 -10.77 0.49
N MET A 132 -17.17 -11.36 1.68
CA MET A 132 -17.90 -12.61 1.86
C MET A 132 -19.41 -12.32 1.97
N PRO A 133 -20.31 -13.27 1.65
CA PRO A 133 -21.76 -13.02 1.59
C PRO A 133 -22.43 -12.57 2.90
N TRP A 134 -21.77 -12.80 4.05
CA TRP A 134 -22.22 -12.37 5.37
C TRP A 134 -21.71 -10.97 5.77
N GLU A 135 -20.82 -10.37 4.95
CA GLU A 135 -20.31 -9.02 5.13
C GLU A 135 -21.06 -8.06 4.20
N GLN A 136 -21.42 -6.86 4.71
CA GLN A 136 -22.01 -5.81 3.89
C GLN A 136 -20.93 -4.97 3.20
N ILE A 137 -19.96 -4.50 3.98
CA ILE A 137 -18.87 -3.63 3.54
C ILE A 137 -17.57 -4.22 4.05
N ARG A 138 -16.54 -4.20 3.21
CA ARG A 138 -15.17 -4.57 3.58
C ARG A 138 -14.23 -3.44 3.23
N ASP A 139 -13.66 -2.84 4.27
CA ASP A 139 -12.57 -1.87 4.12
C ASP A 139 -11.24 -2.62 4.00
N VAL A 140 -10.52 -2.34 2.92
CA VAL A 140 -9.24 -2.97 2.62
C VAL A 140 -8.13 -1.93 2.55
N LYS A 141 -6.92 -2.33 2.97
CA LYS A 141 -5.75 -1.46 2.82
C LYS A 141 -5.34 -1.38 1.37
N VAL A 142 -5.10 -0.16 0.90
CA VAL A 142 -4.79 0.10 -0.50
C VAL A 142 -3.44 0.81 -0.63
N LEU A 143 -2.61 0.32 -1.55
CA LEU A 143 -1.38 0.95 -1.99
C LEU A 143 -1.57 1.51 -3.40
N TYR A 144 -1.49 2.82 -3.56
CA TYR A 144 -1.74 3.48 -4.85
C TYR A 144 -0.53 4.27 -5.34
N HIS A 145 -0.42 4.40 -6.67
CA HIS A 145 0.57 5.27 -7.27
C HIS A 145 0.19 6.74 -7.06
N ILE A 146 1.16 7.64 -6.83
CA ILE A 146 0.91 9.06 -6.51
C ILE A 146 0.08 9.81 -7.57
N THR A 147 0.14 9.36 -8.83
CA THR A 147 -0.65 9.91 -9.96
C THR A 147 -1.97 9.18 -10.22
N GLY A 148 -2.32 8.18 -9.40
CA GLY A 148 -3.52 7.34 -9.61
C GLY A 148 -3.39 6.29 -10.73
N ALA A 149 -2.19 6.08 -11.27
CA ALA A 149 -1.99 5.17 -12.41
C ALA A 149 -2.38 3.71 -12.15
N ILE A 150 -2.22 3.24 -10.92
CA ILE A 150 -2.61 1.89 -10.50
C ILE A 150 -2.80 1.87 -8.98
N THR A 151 -3.67 0.96 -8.55
CA THR A 151 -4.10 0.80 -7.17
C THR A 151 -4.07 -0.68 -6.83
N PHE A 152 -3.31 -1.06 -5.80
CA PHE A 152 -3.18 -2.42 -5.30
C PHE A 152 -3.89 -2.57 -3.96
N VAL A 153 -4.59 -3.68 -3.76
CA VAL A 153 -5.03 -4.07 -2.42
C VAL A 153 -3.82 -4.68 -1.69
N ASN A 154 -3.37 -4.02 -0.62
CA ASN A 154 -2.20 -4.40 0.16
C ASN A 154 -2.60 -5.22 1.40
N GLU A 155 -3.35 -6.28 1.17
CA GLU A 155 -3.88 -7.12 2.23
C GLU A 155 -3.98 -8.58 1.78
N ILE A 156 -3.74 -9.50 2.72
CA ILE A 156 -3.92 -10.95 2.54
C ILE A 156 -5.09 -11.35 3.45
N PRO A 157 -6.14 -11.99 2.93
CA PRO A 157 -7.32 -12.36 3.70
C PRO A 157 -7.03 -13.58 4.58
N TRP A 158 -6.38 -13.35 5.72
CA TRP A 158 -6.20 -14.39 6.73
C TRP A 158 -7.53 -14.68 7.41
N VAL A 159 -7.94 -15.95 7.40
CA VAL A 159 -9.17 -16.43 8.05
C VAL A 159 -8.85 -17.54 9.04
N ILE A 160 -9.63 -17.64 10.12
CA ILE A 160 -9.57 -18.77 11.05
C ILE A 160 -10.35 -19.92 10.42
N GLU A 161 -9.67 -21.00 10.07
CA GLU A 161 -10.24 -22.15 9.34
C GLU A 161 -11.56 -22.69 9.91
N PRO A 162 -11.67 -23.07 11.20
CA PRO A 162 -12.93 -23.61 11.74
C PRO A 162 -14.08 -22.59 11.71
N VAL A 163 -13.77 -21.30 11.88
CA VAL A 163 -14.77 -20.22 11.79
C VAL A 163 -15.23 -20.07 10.35
N TYR A 164 -14.30 -20.06 9.39
CA TYR A 164 -14.59 -19.90 7.98
C TYR A 164 -15.46 -21.05 7.43
N ILE A 165 -15.15 -22.29 7.82
CA ILE A 165 -15.97 -23.46 7.44
C ILE A 165 -17.37 -23.35 8.06
N ALA A 166 -17.48 -22.96 9.33
CA ALA A 166 -18.77 -22.76 9.98
C ALA A 166 -19.60 -21.65 9.32
N GLN A 167 -18.99 -20.50 8.98
CA GLN A 167 -19.63 -19.41 8.25
C GLN A 167 -20.22 -19.91 6.93
N TRP A 168 -19.43 -20.61 6.12
CA TRP A 168 -19.92 -21.23 4.87
C TRP A 168 -20.98 -22.31 5.12
N GLY A 169 -20.91 -23.04 6.24
CA GLY A 169 -21.95 -23.99 6.66
C GLY A 169 -23.28 -23.29 6.90
N THR A 170 -23.29 -22.15 7.58
CA THR A 170 -24.50 -21.33 7.76
C THR A 170 -25.00 -20.75 6.44
N MET A 171 -24.10 -20.33 5.54
CA MET A 171 -24.45 -19.85 4.20
C MET A 171 -25.14 -20.93 3.39
N TRP A 172 -24.64 -22.16 3.44
CA TRP A 172 -25.23 -23.31 2.77
C TRP A 172 -26.68 -23.57 3.23
N ILE A 173 -26.92 -23.51 4.53
CA ILE A 173 -28.27 -23.68 5.10
C ILE A 173 -29.18 -22.56 4.60
N MET A 174 -28.75 -21.30 4.70
CA MET A 174 -29.56 -20.15 4.30
C MET A 174 -29.87 -20.13 2.82
N MET A 175 -28.87 -20.34 1.96
CA MET A 175 -29.08 -20.38 0.52
C MET A 175 -30.02 -21.52 0.11
N ARG A 176 -29.98 -22.67 0.79
CA ARG A 176 -30.91 -23.79 0.54
C ARG A 176 -32.33 -23.46 1.00
N ARG A 177 -32.50 -22.82 2.16
CA ARG A 177 -33.80 -22.37 2.66
C ARG A 177 -34.41 -21.32 1.72
N GLU A 178 -33.64 -20.29 1.36
CA GLU A 178 -34.09 -19.23 0.45
C GLU A 178 -34.48 -19.78 -0.93
N LYS A 179 -33.70 -20.73 -1.47
CA LYS A 179 -34.01 -21.38 -2.76
C LYS A 179 -35.28 -22.24 -2.69
N ARG A 180 -35.58 -22.85 -1.54
CA ARG A 180 -36.80 -23.66 -1.32
C ARG A 180 -38.02 -22.75 -1.19
N ASP A 181 -37.90 -21.66 -0.44
CA ASP A 181 -39.04 -20.84 -0.02
C ASP A 181 -39.41 -19.77 -1.07
N ARG A 182 -38.44 -19.28 -1.85
CA ARG A 182 -38.68 -18.27 -2.90
C ARG A 182 -39.30 -18.88 -4.15
N ARG A 183 -40.50 -18.41 -4.52
CA ARG A 183 -41.24 -18.88 -5.72
C ARG A 183 -40.57 -18.53 -7.06
N HIS A 184 -40.04 -17.31 -7.19
CA HIS A 184 -39.40 -16.82 -8.41
C HIS A 184 -38.02 -16.28 -8.09
N PHE A 185 -36.99 -17.08 -8.40
CA PHE A 185 -35.60 -16.66 -8.27
C PHE A 185 -35.11 -16.08 -9.61
N LYS A 186 -35.11 -14.75 -9.74
CA LYS A 186 -34.58 -14.05 -10.91
C LYS A 186 -33.05 -13.97 -10.81
N ARG A 187 -32.36 -14.58 -11.79
CA ARG A 187 -30.90 -14.46 -11.90
C ARG A 187 -30.52 -13.09 -12.45
N MET A 188 -29.36 -12.59 -12.05
CA MET A 188 -28.79 -11.38 -12.63
C MET A 188 -28.49 -11.58 -14.12
N ARG A 189 -28.54 -10.50 -14.89
CA ARG A 189 -28.12 -10.50 -16.29
C ARG A 189 -26.62 -10.20 -16.34
N PHE A 190 -25.93 -10.85 -17.28
CA PHE A 190 -24.51 -10.62 -17.53
C PHE A 190 -24.34 -10.19 -18.99
N PRO A 191 -23.62 -9.08 -19.27
CA PRO A 191 -23.03 -8.15 -18.32
C PRO A 191 -24.09 -7.33 -17.53
N PRO A 192 -23.78 -6.87 -16.30
CA PRO A 192 -24.72 -6.05 -15.52
C PRO A 192 -24.95 -4.64 -16.07
N PHE A 193 -23.93 -4.06 -16.72
CA PHE A 193 -23.94 -2.73 -17.32
C PHE A 193 -23.80 -2.82 -18.83
N ASP A 194 -24.25 -1.79 -19.54
CA ASP A 194 -24.10 -1.68 -21.00
C ASP A 194 -22.67 -1.25 -21.37
N ASP A 195 -22.21 -1.59 -22.58
CA ASP A 195 -20.83 -1.33 -23.02
C ASP A 195 -20.55 0.17 -23.23
N GLU A 196 -21.58 0.97 -23.52
CA GLU A 196 -21.50 2.42 -23.72
C GLU A 196 -21.67 3.22 -22.42
N GLU A 197 -22.03 2.57 -21.31
CA GLU A 197 -22.23 3.22 -20.03
C GLU A 197 -20.87 3.45 -19.33
N PRO A 198 -20.51 4.70 -18.99
CA PRO A 198 -19.27 4.95 -18.27
C PRO A 198 -19.33 4.35 -16.86
N PRO A 199 -18.19 3.91 -16.28
CA PRO A 199 -18.16 3.42 -14.91
C PRO A 199 -18.73 4.44 -13.91
N LEU A 200 -19.63 3.99 -13.05
CA LEU A 200 -20.25 4.80 -12.02
C LEU A 200 -19.23 5.27 -10.96
N ASP A 201 -19.26 6.55 -10.59
CA ASP A 201 -18.43 7.07 -9.50
C ASP A 201 -18.97 6.59 -8.14
N TYR A 202 -18.07 6.10 -7.29
CA TYR A 202 -18.36 5.59 -5.96
C TYR A 202 -18.82 6.71 -5.02
N ALA A 203 -18.20 7.90 -5.09
CA ALA A 203 -18.49 9.00 -4.18
C ALA A 203 -19.91 9.55 -4.35
N ASP A 204 -20.37 9.63 -5.60
CA ASP A 204 -21.66 10.25 -5.91
C ASP A 204 -22.83 9.24 -5.87
N ASN A 205 -22.60 7.95 -6.16
CA ASN A 205 -23.69 6.96 -6.32
C ASN A 205 -23.75 5.89 -5.22
N VAL A 206 -22.64 5.57 -4.55
CA VAL A 206 -22.55 4.39 -3.67
C VAL A 206 -22.32 4.78 -2.20
N LEU A 207 -21.54 5.82 -1.94
CA LEU A 207 -21.10 6.18 -0.58
C LEU A 207 -22.26 6.47 0.39
N ASP A 208 -23.31 7.15 -0.08
CA ASP A 208 -24.45 7.56 0.75
C ASP A 208 -25.60 6.54 0.76
N VAL A 209 -25.47 5.44 0.02
CA VAL A 209 -26.51 4.40 -0.07
C VAL A 209 -26.22 3.31 0.97
N GLU A 210 -27.18 3.09 1.87
CA GLU A 210 -27.07 2.02 2.86
C GLU A 210 -27.04 0.65 2.16
N PRO A 211 -26.07 -0.22 2.49
CA PRO A 211 -25.98 -1.54 1.89
C PRO A 211 -27.16 -2.41 2.30
N LEU A 212 -27.56 -3.34 1.42
CA LEU A 212 -28.57 -4.32 1.76
C LEU A 212 -28.09 -5.23 2.89
N GLU A 213 -29.05 -5.86 3.56
CA GLU A 213 -28.77 -6.84 4.60
C GLU A 213 -27.96 -8.02 4.03
N ALA A 214 -26.89 -8.38 4.74
CA ALA A 214 -26.06 -9.51 4.38
C ALA A 214 -26.76 -10.84 4.73
N ILE A 215 -26.28 -11.94 4.17
CA ILE A 215 -26.84 -13.26 4.50
C ILE A 215 -26.30 -13.67 5.87
N GLN A 216 -27.16 -13.66 6.89
CA GLN A 216 -26.81 -14.06 8.26
C GLN A 216 -27.89 -14.99 8.81
N ILE A 217 -27.49 -16.01 9.59
CA ILE A 217 -28.44 -16.82 10.36
C ILE A 217 -28.70 -16.18 11.70
N GLU A 218 -29.96 -16.22 12.12
CA GLU A 218 -30.32 -15.98 13.51
C GLU A 218 -29.69 -17.09 14.36
N LEU A 219 -28.68 -16.71 15.15
CA LEU A 219 -28.00 -17.60 16.08
C LEU A 219 -28.80 -17.68 17.38
N ASP A 220 -28.79 -18.86 18.01
CA ASP A 220 -29.48 -19.06 19.29
C ASP A 220 -28.71 -18.39 20.43
N SER A 221 -29.39 -17.58 21.25
CA SER A 221 -28.79 -16.88 22.38
C SER A 221 -28.23 -17.81 23.46
N GLU A 222 -28.74 -19.04 23.60
CA GLU A 222 -28.29 -20.00 24.62
C GLU A 222 -27.30 -21.02 24.04
N GLU A 223 -27.63 -21.67 22.91
CA GLU A 223 -26.75 -22.71 22.33
C GLU A 223 -25.50 -22.15 21.64
N ASP A 224 -25.61 -20.98 21.00
CA ASP A 224 -24.55 -20.34 20.22
C ASP A 224 -23.86 -19.18 20.94
N GLU A 225 -24.14 -19.00 22.24
CA GLU A 225 -23.66 -17.88 23.07
C GLU A 225 -22.14 -17.62 22.89
N SER A 226 -21.35 -18.69 22.82
CA SER A 226 -19.89 -18.61 22.76
C SER A 226 -19.33 -17.98 21.47
N VAL A 227 -20.13 -17.92 20.40
CA VAL A 227 -19.75 -17.49 19.05
C VAL A 227 -20.62 -16.34 18.54
N ALA A 228 -21.86 -16.21 19.03
CA ALA A 228 -22.88 -15.29 18.51
C ALA A 228 -22.42 -13.83 18.38
N SER A 229 -21.62 -13.32 19.31
CA SER A 229 -21.25 -11.89 19.31
C SER A 229 -20.27 -11.49 18.20
N TRP A 230 -19.46 -12.43 17.70
CA TRP A 230 -18.35 -12.13 16.79
C TRP A 230 -18.40 -12.92 15.47
N PHE A 231 -19.34 -13.86 15.33
CA PHE A 231 -19.34 -14.85 14.25
C PHE A 231 -19.30 -14.27 12.84
N TYR A 232 -19.99 -13.15 12.60
CA TYR A 232 -20.10 -12.51 11.28
C TYR A 232 -19.20 -11.28 11.10
N GLU A 233 -18.28 -11.03 12.03
CA GLU A 233 -17.27 -10.00 11.87
C GLU A 233 -16.27 -10.36 10.75
N HIS A 234 -15.70 -9.33 10.09
CA HIS A 234 -14.69 -9.53 9.04
C HIS A 234 -13.43 -10.23 9.57
N LYS A 235 -12.94 -9.80 10.74
CA LYS A 235 -11.82 -10.42 11.46
C LYS A 235 -12.23 -10.67 12.91
N PRO A 236 -12.87 -11.81 13.18
CA PRO A 236 -13.40 -12.08 14.50
C PRO A 236 -12.30 -12.14 15.56
N LEU A 237 -12.64 -11.76 16.80
CA LEU A 237 -11.78 -11.92 17.97
C LEU A 237 -10.49 -11.07 17.97
N VAL A 238 -10.32 -10.12 17.04
CA VAL A 238 -9.17 -9.21 17.03
C VAL A 238 -9.14 -8.38 18.33
N GLY A 239 -7.98 -8.36 19.00
CA GLY A 239 -7.80 -7.67 20.28
C GLY A 239 -8.09 -8.54 21.51
N THR A 240 -8.57 -9.77 21.32
CA THR A 240 -8.75 -10.74 22.42
C THR A 240 -7.53 -11.65 22.59
N LYS A 241 -7.52 -12.45 23.67
CA LYS A 241 -6.52 -13.49 23.93
C LYS A 241 -6.50 -14.64 22.91
N HIS A 242 -7.54 -14.75 22.09
CA HIS A 242 -7.71 -15.86 21.15
C HIS A 242 -6.85 -15.71 19.90
N VAL A 243 -6.38 -14.51 19.59
CA VAL A 243 -5.55 -14.24 18.41
C VAL A 243 -4.32 -13.43 18.79
N ASN A 244 -3.25 -13.56 18.01
CA ASN A 244 -1.95 -12.94 18.31
C ASN A 244 -1.86 -11.42 18.03
N GLY A 245 -3.00 -10.76 17.74
CA GLY A 245 -3.10 -9.34 17.41
C GLY A 245 -3.56 -9.08 15.96
N SER A 246 -3.35 -7.85 15.47
CA SER A 246 -3.81 -7.38 14.15
C SER A 246 -3.17 -8.08 12.95
N THR A 247 -2.07 -8.82 13.17
CA THR A 247 -1.43 -9.64 12.12
C THR A 247 -2.22 -10.92 11.82
N TYR A 248 -3.07 -11.38 12.75
CA TYR A 248 -4.07 -12.43 12.53
C TYR A 248 -3.53 -13.75 11.94
N ARG A 249 -2.39 -14.24 12.48
CA ARG A 249 -1.71 -15.45 11.97
C ARG A 249 -1.88 -16.69 12.82
N ARG A 250 -2.10 -16.52 14.13
CA ARG A 250 -2.24 -17.61 15.08
C ARG A 250 -3.51 -17.42 15.87
N TRP A 251 -4.25 -18.51 16.04
CA TRP A 251 -5.50 -18.55 16.78
C TRP A 251 -5.46 -19.65 17.84
N ASN A 252 -6.20 -19.47 18.92
CA ASN A 252 -6.38 -20.43 20.00
C ASN A 252 -7.80 -20.29 20.57
N LEU A 253 -8.69 -21.20 20.17
CA LEU A 253 -10.10 -21.20 20.53
C LEU A 253 -10.37 -22.13 21.72
N THR A 254 -11.41 -21.84 22.49
CA THR A 254 -11.83 -22.69 23.61
C THR A 254 -12.63 -23.90 23.12
N LEU A 255 -12.72 -24.94 23.95
CA LEU A 255 -13.51 -26.13 23.62
C LEU A 255 -15.00 -25.83 23.34
N PRO A 256 -15.70 -24.98 24.13
CA PRO A 256 -17.07 -24.60 23.80
C PRO A 256 -17.20 -23.92 22.44
N GLN A 257 -16.31 -22.98 22.11
CA GLN A 257 -16.29 -22.32 20.79
C GLN A 257 -16.11 -23.34 19.67
N MET A 258 -15.16 -24.28 19.82
CA MET A 258 -14.93 -25.32 18.83
C MET A 258 -16.12 -26.26 18.66
N ALA A 259 -16.81 -26.63 19.75
CA ALA A 259 -18.00 -27.47 19.70
C ALA A 259 -19.15 -26.79 18.95
N THR A 260 -19.40 -25.51 19.25
CA THR A 260 -20.41 -24.70 18.54
C THR A 260 -20.09 -24.57 17.06
N LEU A 261 -18.85 -24.21 16.71
CA LEU A 261 -18.41 -24.09 15.30
C LEU A 261 -18.54 -25.42 14.53
N TYR A 262 -18.16 -26.54 15.16
CA TYR A 262 -18.28 -27.86 14.56
C TYR A 262 -19.76 -28.21 14.25
N ARG A 263 -20.67 -27.90 15.18
CA ARG A 263 -22.12 -28.10 15.00
C ARG A 263 -22.67 -27.25 13.84
N LEU A 264 -22.29 -25.98 13.76
CA LEU A 264 -22.71 -25.07 12.66
C LEU A 264 -22.15 -25.51 11.30
N ALA A 265 -20.94 -26.07 11.28
CA ALA A 265 -20.26 -26.57 10.09
C ALA A 265 -20.76 -27.94 9.60
N ASN A 266 -21.65 -28.62 10.34
CA ASN A 266 -21.98 -30.03 10.12
C ASN A 266 -22.48 -30.34 8.69
N GLN A 267 -23.08 -29.37 7.99
CA GLN A 267 -23.53 -29.56 6.60
C GLN A 267 -22.39 -29.71 5.57
N LEU A 268 -21.16 -29.28 5.92
CA LEU A 268 -19.99 -29.30 5.05
C LEU A 268 -18.92 -30.30 5.50
N LEU A 269 -19.01 -30.79 6.74
CA LEU A 269 -18.07 -31.76 7.29
C LEU A 269 -18.48 -33.18 6.90
N THR A 270 -17.50 -34.07 6.92
CA THR A 270 -17.71 -35.50 6.67
C THR A 270 -18.06 -36.22 7.98
N ASP A 271 -19.04 -37.10 7.94
CA ASP A 271 -19.40 -37.98 9.06
C ASP A 271 -18.41 -39.16 9.26
N LEU A 272 -17.39 -39.25 8.40
CA LEU A 272 -16.40 -40.31 8.41
C LEU A 272 -15.40 -40.13 9.56
N VAL A 273 -15.37 -41.09 10.48
CA VAL A 273 -14.47 -41.07 11.64
C VAL A 273 -13.15 -41.80 11.36
N ASP A 274 -13.20 -42.88 10.58
CA ASP A 274 -12.06 -43.77 10.33
C ASP A 274 -11.46 -43.55 8.94
N GLN A 275 -10.13 -43.51 8.87
CA GLN A 275 -9.37 -43.43 7.63
C GLN A 275 -9.47 -44.70 6.78
N ASN A 276 -9.89 -45.83 7.38
CA ASN A 276 -10.11 -47.08 6.66
C ASN A 276 -11.19 -46.96 5.56
N PHE A 277 -12.09 -45.97 5.65
CA PHE A 277 -13.03 -45.67 4.57
C PHE A 277 -12.33 -45.39 3.23
N PHE A 278 -11.14 -44.78 3.27
CA PHE A 278 -10.35 -44.44 2.08
C PHE A 278 -9.48 -45.59 1.57
N TYR A 279 -9.78 -46.85 1.93
CA TYR A 279 -9.06 -48.00 1.39
C TYR A 279 -9.16 -48.03 -0.15
N LEU A 280 -8.01 -48.07 -0.82
CA LEU A 280 -7.87 -47.93 -2.27
C LEU A 280 -8.39 -46.59 -2.85
N PHE A 281 -8.74 -45.63 -2.00
CA PHE A 281 -9.21 -44.30 -2.37
C PHE A 281 -8.37 -43.20 -1.70
N ASP A 282 -7.09 -43.50 -1.50
CA ASP A 282 -6.09 -42.59 -0.97
C ASP A 282 -5.08 -42.18 -2.07
N PRO A 283 -4.32 -41.09 -1.87
CA PRO A 283 -3.36 -40.62 -2.87
C PRO A 283 -2.33 -41.69 -3.29
N LYS A 284 -1.92 -42.59 -2.38
CA LYS A 284 -0.95 -43.64 -2.70
C LYS A 284 -1.54 -44.65 -3.67
N SER A 285 -2.77 -45.10 -3.44
CA SER A 285 -3.45 -46.01 -4.36
C SER A 285 -3.64 -45.40 -5.74
N PHE A 286 -3.98 -44.11 -5.83
CA PHE A 286 -4.08 -43.42 -7.12
C PHE A 286 -2.73 -43.31 -7.85
N PHE A 287 -1.62 -43.06 -7.14
CA PHE A 287 -0.30 -43.04 -7.76
C PHE A 287 0.12 -44.43 -8.26
N THR A 288 -0.15 -45.48 -7.49
CA THR A 288 0.12 -46.85 -7.92
C THR A 288 -0.74 -47.24 -9.11
N ALA A 289 -2.04 -46.93 -9.09
CA ALA A 289 -2.95 -47.18 -10.20
C ALA A 289 -2.49 -46.47 -11.48
N LYS A 290 -2.06 -45.20 -11.38
CA LYS A 290 -1.46 -44.47 -12.50
C LYS A 290 -0.20 -45.16 -13.04
N ALA A 291 0.73 -45.54 -12.16
CA ALA A 291 2.00 -46.15 -12.59
C ALA A 291 1.80 -47.51 -13.28
N LEU A 292 0.78 -48.27 -12.84
CA LEU A 292 0.42 -49.56 -13.39
C LEU A 292 -0.57 -49.47 -14.56
N ASN A 293 -0.98 -48.26 -14.95
CA ASN A 293 -2.01 -48.02 -15.96
C ASN A 293 -3.31 -48.82 -15.66
N MET A 294 -3.69 -48.86 -14.38
CA MET A 294 -4.91 -49.48 -13.89
C MET A 294 -5.87 -48.39 -13.42
N ALA A 295 -7.17 -48.63 -13.58
CA ALA A 295 -8.22 -47.75 -13.08
C ALA A 295 -8.87 -48.37 -11.84
N ILE A 296 -8.93 -47.60 -10.75
CA ILE A 296 -9.72 -47.96 -9.57
C ILE A 296 -11.18 -47.57 -9.86
N PRO A 297 -12.18 -48.45 -9.59
CA PRO A 297 -13.58 -48.11 -9.79
C PRO A 297 -13.99 -46.84 -9.03
N GLY A 298 -14.58 -45.86 -9.73
CA GLY A 298 -14.94 -44.55 -9.17
C GLY A 298 -13.77 -43.58 -8.96
N GLY A 299 -12.54 -44.01 -9.26
CA GLY A 299 -11.33 -43.19 -9.23
C GLY A 299 -11.05 -42.49 -10.57
N PRO A 300 -10.00 -41.65 -10.63
CA PRO A 300 -9.59 -40.99 -11.86
C PRO A 300 -8.99 -42.00 -12.84
N ASN A 301 -9.37 -41.87 -14.12
CA ASN A 301 -8.69 -42.55 -15.22
C ASN A 301 -7.56 -41.65 -15.72
N LEU A 302 -6.33 -42.16 -15.70
CA LEU A 302 -5.15 -41.39 -16.07
C LEU A 302 -4.47 -42.05 -17.26
N ASN A 303 -4.38 -41.31 -18.36
CA ASN A 303 -3.58 -41.70 -19.51
C ASN A 303 -2.11 -41.36 -19.26
N HIS A 304 -1.22 -42.04 -19.99
CA HIS A 304 0.23 -41.82 -19.96
C HIS A 304 0.63 -40.35 -20.08
#